data_AF-A0A850L1Z1-F1
#
_entry.id   AF-A0A850L1Z1-F1
#
_cell.length_a   1.000
_cell.length_b   1.000
_cell.length_c   1.000
_cell.angle_alpha   90.00
_cell.angle_beta   90.00
_cell.angle_gamma   90.00
#
_symmetry.space_group_name_H-M   'P 1'
#
loop_
_entity.id
_entity.type
_entity.pdbx_description
1 polymer ?
#
loop_
_entity_poly.entity_id
_entity_poly.type
_entity_poly.pdbx_seq_one_letter_code
_entity_poly.pdbx_strand_id
1 'polypeptide(L)'
;MLNKKILMISLCLLAGCKSPQSADNQDSSAIQVDNASNPIKVTCNTPRMVQDIWKLEPMLTEKGLIKADMNRDEKEKIIRSYIAKKNEQYQKCNQGK
;
A
#
# COMPACT_ATOMS: atom_id res chain seq x y z
N MET A 1 -12.09 51.66 -1.44
CA MET A 1 -13.36 51.08 -1.91
C MET A 1 -13.50 49.69 -1.33
N LEU A 2 -14.37 49.55 -0.33
CA LEU A 2 -14.81 48.29 0.26
C LEU A 2 -15.81 47.65 -0.71
N ASN A 3 -15.68 46.37 -1.06
CA ASN A 3 -16.85 45.57 -1.42
C ASN A 3 -16.65 44.07 -1.15
N LYS A 4 -17.40 43.68 -0.13
CA LYS A 4 -17.74 42.38 0.43
C LYS A 4 -18.69 41.64 -0.53
N LYS A 5 -18.57 40.31 -0.70
CA LYS A 5 -19.62 39.34 -1.08
C LYS A 5 -19.02 37.92 -1.04
N ILE A 6 -19.22 37.19 0.05
CA ILE A 6 -20.32 36.24 0.33
C ILE A 6 -20.09 34.86 -0.34
N LEU A 7 -19.60 33.95 0.51
CA LEU A 7 -20.06 32.57 0.75
C LEU A 7 -21.05 31.97 -0.26
N MET A 8 -20.65 30.87 -0.92
CA MET A 8 -21.56 29.77 -1.24
C MET A 8 -20.82 28.43 -1.04
N ILE A 9 -21.21 27.77 0.04
CA ILE A 9 -20.96 26.36 0.34
C ILE A 9 -21.79 25.53 -0.64
N SER A 10 -21.17 24.59 -1.37
CA SER A 10 -21.92 23.48 -1.97
C SER A 10 -21.20 22.17 -1.71
N LEU A 11 -21.83 21.43 -0.80
CA LEU A 11 -21.49 20.11 -0.31
C LEU A 11 -21.96 19.09 -1.36
N CYS A 12 -21.06 18.65 -2.24
CA CYS A 12 -21.37 17.54 -3.14
C CYS A 12 -21.38 16.22 -2.36
N LEU A 13 -22.58 15.65 -2.29
CA LEU A 13 -22.94 14.38 -1.68
C LEU A 13 -22.08 13.23 -2.21
N LEU A 14 -21.51 12.44 -1.31
CA LEU A 14 -20.92 11.13 -1.62
C LEU A 14 -22.05 10.18 -2.03
N ALA A 15 -22.17 9.93 -3.33
CA ALA A 15 -22.94 8.79 -3.84
C ALA A 15 -22.18 7.50 -3.48
N GLY A 16 -22.70 6.74 -2.52
CA GLY A 16 -22.23 5.40 -2.22
C GLY A 16 -22.62 4.42 -3.33
N CYS A 17 -21.64 3.85 -4.02
CA CYS A 17 -21.87 2.71 -4.90
C CYS A 17 -22.09 1.45 -4.04
N LYS A 18 -23.34 0.96 -4.00
CA LYS A 18 -23.64 -0.45 -3.71
C LYS A 18 -23.21 -1.27 -4.92
N SER A 19 -22.21 -2.14 -4.76
CA SER A 19 -21.93 -3.19 -5.74
C SER A 19 -22.96 -4.31 -5.60
N PRO A 20 -23.72 -4.65 -6.65
CA PRO A 20 -24.50 -5.88 -6.66
C PRO A 20 -23.58 -7.08 -6.84
N GLN A 21 -23.64 -7.98 -5.87
CA GLN A 21 -23.13 -9.35 -5.94
C GLN A 21 -24.16 -10.18 -6.71
N SER A 22 -23.75 -10.84 -7.80
CA SER A 22 -24.19 -12.17 -8.26
C SER A 22 -23.77 -12.44 -9.71
N ALA A 23 -22.93 -13.46 -9.92
CA ALA A 23 -23.03 -14.36 -11.06
C ALA A 23 -22.43 -15.72 -10.65
N ASP A 24 -23.19 -16.75 -10.97
CA ASP A 24 -23.20 -18.11 -10.45
C ASP A 24 -22.30 -19.08 -11.24
N ASN A 25 -22.04 -20.26 -10.65
CA ASN A 25 -21.50 -21.50 -11.23
C ASN A 25 -19.98 -21.60 -11.54
N GLN A 26 -19.28 -22.42 -10.74
CA GLN A 26 -18.79 -23.73 -11.23
C GLN A 26 -18.20 -24.59 -10.10
N ASP A 27 -18.76 -25.80 -10.02
CA ASP A 27 -18.14 -27.10 -9.72
C ASP A 27 -17.60 -27.44 -8.31
N SER A 28 -18.33 -28.36 -7.69
CA SER A 28 -17.91 -29.48 -6.85
C SER A 28 -16.52 -29.42 -6.20
N SER A 29 -16.51 -29.13 -4.90
CA SER A 29 -15.82 -29.96 -3.89
C SER A 29 -16.35 -29.55 -2.52
N ALA A 30 -17.01 -30.48 -1.84
CA ALA A 30 -17.42 -30.30 -0.45
C ALA A 30 -16.16 -30.11 0.42
N ILE A 31 -15.83 -28.87 0.77
CA ILE A 31 -14.88 -28.60 1.85
C ILE A 31 -15.66 -28.74 3.15
N GLN A 32 -15.35 -29.80 3.88
CA GLN A 32 -15.83 -30.04 5.23
C GLN A 32 -15.38 -28.87 6.10
N VAL A 33 -16.36 -28.13 6.62
CA VAL A 33 -16.15 -27.05 7.59
C VAL A 33 -15.85 -27.71 8.93
N ASP A 34 -14.60 -28.09 9.12
CA ASP A 34 -14.10 -28.47 10.43
C ASP A 34 -13.95 -27.20 11.25
N ASN A 35 -14.95 -26.98 12.10
CA ASN A 35 -14.99 -25.97 13.15
C ASN A 35 -13.89 -26.28 14.19
N ALA A 36 -12.65 -25.97 13.83
CA ALA A 36 -11.52 -25.88 14.74
C ALA A 36 -10.86 -24.53 14.46
N SER A 37 -11.01 -23.60 15.40
CA SER A 37 -10.39 -22.27 15.40
C SER A 37 -8.87 -22.37 15.53
N ASN A 38 -8.21 -22.90 14.52
CA ASN A 38 -6.77 -22.92 14.43
C ASN A 38 -6.34 -21.50 14.00
N PRO A 39 -5.59 -20.76 14.83
CA PRO A 39 -5.19 -19.41 14.48
C PRO A 39 -4.36 -19.46 13.20
N ILE A 40 -4.82 -18.76 12.15
CA ILE A 40 -4.08 -18.61 10.90
C ILE A 40 -2.72 -18.00 11.25
N LYS A 41 -1.64 -18.79 11.13
CA LYS A 41 -0.28 -18.28 11.32
C LYS A 41 0.05 -17.33 10.17
N VAL A 42 0.02 -16.03 10.46
CA VAL A 42 0.53 -15.01 9.53
C VAL A 42 2.03 -15.25 9.36
N THR A 43 2.46 -15.53 8.13
CA THR A 43 3.87 -15.69 7.77
C THR A 43 4.38 -14.41 7.13
N CYS A 44 5.35 -13.77 7.77
CA CYS A 44 5.93 -12.51 7.33
C CYS A 44 7.24 -12.76 6.57
N ASN A 45 7.31 -12.26 5.34
CA ASN A 45 8.53 -12.38 4.54
C ASN A 45 9.60 -11.41 5.06
N THR A 46 10.71 -11.97 5.52
CA THR A 46 11.84 -11.19 6.01
C THR A 46 12.48 -10.40 4.86
N PRO A 47 12.61 -9.06 4.96
CA PRO A 47 13.30 -8.26 3.97
C PRO A 47 14.76 -8.71 3.84
N ARG A 48 15.25 -8.82 2.60
CA ARG A 48 16.67 -9.07 2.37
C ARG A 48 17.47 -7.84 2.76
N MET A 49 18.60 -8.05 3.43
CA MET A 49 19.55 -6.98 3.71
C MET A 49 20.08 -6.40 2.40
N VAL A 50 19.96 -5.09 2.24
CA VAL A 50 20.45 -4.38 1.07
C VAL A 50 21.93 -4.06 1.28
N GLN A 51 22.81 -4.76 0.56
CA GLN A 51 24.27 -4.54 0.63
C GLN A 51 24.69 -3.26 -0.11
N ASP A 52 24.04 -3.00 -1.25
CA ASP A 52 24.23 -1.79 -2.05
C ASP A 52 22.86 -1.20 -2.35
N ILE A 53 22.61 -0.01 -1.80
CA ILE A 53 21.32 0.66 -1.88
C ILE A 53 21.01 1.14 -3.31
N TRP A 54 22.04 1.41 -4.11
CA TRP A 54 21.88 1.94 -5.48
C TRP A 54 21.29 0.92 -6.45
N LYS A 55 21.35 -0.37 -6.12
CA LYS A 55 20.64 -1.43 -6.87
C LYS A 55 19.12 -1.26 -6.88
N LEU A 56 18.58 -0.45 -5.97
CA LEU A 56 17.15 -0.13 -5.94
C LEU A 56 16.79 1.02 -6.89
N GLU A 57 17.74 1.84 -7.33
CA GLU A 57 17.48 3.02 -8.16
C GLU A 57 16.72 2.69 -9.46
N PRO A 58 17.10 1.67 -10.27
CA PRO A 58 16.38 1.38 -11.51
C PRO A 58 14.92 1.01 -11.25
N MET A 59 14.67 0.14 -10.28
CA MET A 59 13.31 -0.28 -9.91
C MET A 59 12.49 0.88 -9.33
N LEU A 60 13.11 1.76 -8.52
CA LEU A 60 12.43 2.92 -7.96
C LEU A 60 12.17 4.00 -9.03
N THR A 61 12.99 4.06 -10.07
CA THR A 61 12.79 4.92 -11.24
C THR A 61 11.65 4.41 -12.10
N GLU A 62 11.59 3.10 -12.39
CA GLU A 62 10.48 2.45 -13.09
C GLU A 62 9.14 2.66 -12.37
N LYS A 63 9.16 2.68 -11.04
CA LYS A 63 8.00 2.98 -10.19
C LYS A 63 7.64 4.46 -10.12
N GLY A 64 8.41 5.34 -10.76
CA GLY A 64 8.22 6.79 -10.72
C GLY A 64 8.52 7.44 -9.37
N LEU A 65 9.17 6.73 -8.44
CA LEU A 65 9.56 7.26 -7.13
C LEU A 65 10.85 8.08 -7.20
N ILE A 66 11.76 7.70 -8.10
CA ILE A 66 12.95 8.47 -8.44
C ILE A 66 12.78 9.04 -9.85
N LYS A 67 13.12 10.32 -10.01
CA LYS A 67 13.13 10.98 -11.32
C LYS A 67 14.58 11.18 -11.80
N ALA A 68 14.75 11.30 -13.11
CA ALA A 68 16.07 11.43 -13.72
C ALA A 68 16.79 12.74 -13.37
N ASP A 69 16.04 13.80 -13.10
CA ASP A 69 16.51 15.14 -12.76
C ASP A 69 16.85 15.33 -11.28
N MET A 70 16.54 14.34 -10.42
CA MET A 70 16.91 14.39 -9.00
C MET A 70 18.43 14.29 -8.82
N ASN A 71 18.95 15.06 -7.88
CA ASN A 71 20.36 14.94 -7.50
C ASN A 71 20.61 13.68 -6.67
N ARG A 72 21.89 13.35 -6.46
CA ARG A 72 22.29 12.12 -5.77
C ARG A 72 21.75 12.04 -4.34
N ASP A 73 21.74 13.13 -3.61
CA ASP A 73 21.32 13.16 -2.20
C ASP A 73 19.80 12.95 -2.08
N GLU A 74 19.02 13.53 -2.98
CA GLU A 74 17.57 13.31 -3.09
C GLU A 74 17.26 11.85 -3.40
N LYS A 75 17.96 11.27 -4.37
CA LYS A 75 17.83 9.85 -4.71
C LYS A 75 18.15 8.96 -3.52
N GLU A 76 19.27 9.21 -2.84
CA GLU A 76 19.67 8.46 -1.65
C GLU A 76 18.62 8.53 -0.55
N LYS A 77 18.08 9.72 -0.28
CA LYS A 77 17.02 9.90 0.71
C LYS A 77 15.78 9.07 0.39
N ILE A 78 15.36 9.03 -0.88
CA ILE A 78 14.21 8.24 -1.33
C ILE A 78 14.49 6.75 -1.17
N ILE A 79 15.67 6.29 -1.60
CA ILE A 79 16.09 4.88 -1.47
C ILE A 79 16.08 4.44 0.00
N ARG A 80 16.67 5.24 0.90
CA ARG A 80 16.70 4.94 2.34
C ARG A 80 15.30 4.93 2.95
N SER A 81 14.45 5.88 2.54
CA SER A 81 13.05 5.93 2.98
C SER A 81 12.27 4.70 2.52
N TYR A 82 12.52 4.22 1.30
CA TYR A 82 11.93 2.98 0.79
C TYR A 82 12.33 1.76 1.62
N ILE A 83 13.63 1.62 1.94
CA ILE A 83 14.14 0.52 2.79
C ILE A 83 13.51 0.60 4.18
N ALA A 84 13.47 1.78 4.80
CA ALA A 84 12.89 1.99 6.11
C ALA A 84 11.41 1.57 6.15
N LYS A 85 10.62 1.99 5.15
CA LYS A 85 9.20 1.61 5.04
C LYS A 85 9.03 0.10 4.92
N LYS A 86 9.90 -0.59 4.16
CA LYS A 86 9.84 -2.06 4.03
C LYS A 86 10.18 -2.78 5.33
N ASN A 87 11.17 -2.28 6.06
CA ASN A 87 11.53 -2.81 7.37
C ASN A 87 10.41 -2.58 8.41
N GLU A 88 9.79 -1.40 8.40
CA GLU A 88 8.65 -1.09 9.27
C GLU A 88 7.45 -2.01 8.98
N GLN A 89 7.14 -2.24 7.69
CA GLN A 89 6.07 -3.17 7.28
C GLN A 89 6.33 -4.59 7.79
N TYR A 90 7.58 -5.06 7.71
CA TYR A 90 7.96 -6.36 8.24
C TYR A 90 7.82 -6.42 9.77
N GLN A 91 8.24 -5.39 10.49
CA GLN A 91 8.08 -5.31 11.94
C GLN A 91 6.62 -5.35 12.37
N LYS A 92 5.73 -4.62 11.68
CA LYS A 92 4.28 -4.64 11.93
C LYS A 92 3.69 -6.03 11.71
N CYS A 93 4.04 -6.65 10.58
CA CYS A 93 3.63 -8.02 10.27
C CYS A 93 4.06 -9.01 11.38
N ASN A 94 5.33 -8.95 11.81
CA ASN A 94 5.83 -9.82 12.88
C ASN A 94 5.12 -9.59 14.23
N GLN A 95 4.58 -8.40 14.46
CA GLN A 95 3.78 -8.07 15.64
C GLN A 95 2.30 -8.43 15.48
N GLY A 96 1.87 -8.94 14.33
CA GLY A 96 0.46 -9.20 14.02
C GLY A 96 -0.39 -7.93 13.89
N LYS A 97 0.23 -6.81 13.51
CA LYS A 97 -0.40 -5.48 13.38
C LYS A 97 -0.52 -5.03 11.93
#